data_AF-D5RI99-F1
#
_entry.id   AF-D5RI99-F1
#
_cell.length_a   1.000
_cell.length_b   1.000
_cell.length_c   1.000
_cell.angle_alpha   90.00
_cell.angle_beta   90.00
_cell.angle_gamma   90.00
#
_symmetry.space_group_name_H-M   'P 1'
#
loop_
_entity.id
_entity.type
_entity.pdbx_description
1 polymer ?
#
loop_
_entity_poly.entity_id
_entity_poly.type
_entity_poly.pdbx_seq_one_letter_code
_entity_poly.pdbx_strand_id
1 'polypeptide(L)'
;MPGRHLTGMDGYAEPWNVARSPLLIATSDLRDRDAAWMRLTYDVDGGRVSLQIGLTTTAPNYGGLRWWFRCPLRQGPDGLGLRVGKLYLPPHSRWFGSRAAHDLTYRSSQESRQGQGLDRWLAARLGCREKDIRQLRKRPP
;
A
#
# COMPACT_ATOMS: atom_id res chain seq x y z
N MET A 1 24.10 24.19 -10.36
CA MET A 1 25.06 23.17 -9.87
C MET A 1 24.33 22.26 -8.87
N PRO A 2 24.57 20.93 -8.90
CA PRO A 2 23.62 19.97 -9.48
C PRO A 2 22.71 19.24 -8.49
N GLY A 3 21.75 18.51 -9.07
CA GLY A 3 20.60 17.88 -8.43
C GLY A 3 20.95 16.89 -7.32
N ARG A 4 20.20 17.01 -6.22
CA ARG A 4 20.12 15.96 -5.20
C ARG A 4 19.32 14.79 -5.77
N HIS A 5 20.03 13.78 -6.26
CA HIS A 5 19.53 12.41 -6.35
C HIS A 5 19.25 11.92 -4.93
N LEU A 6 17.99 11.69 -4.60
CA LEU A 6 17.60 10.93 -3.41
C LEU A 6 17.32 9.50 -3.85
N THR A 7 18.36 8.68 -3.89
CA THR A 7 18.21 7.21 -3.91
C THR A 7 17.99 6.80 -2.46
N GLY A 8 16.76 6.44 -2.10
CA GLY A 8 16.47 5.99 -0.74
C GLY A 8 14.99 6.05 -0.41
N MET A 9 14.26 4.99 -0.75
CA MET A 9 13.14 4.55 0.07
C MET A 9 13.36 3.06 0.32
N ASP A 10 13.92 2.75 1.48
CA ASP A 10 13.88 1.41 2.05
C ASP A 10 12.41 1.07 2.31
N GLY A 11 11.80 0.43 1.31
CA GLY A 11 10.55 -0.29 1.51
C GLY A 11 10.85 -1.38 2.53
N TYR A 12 10.14 -1.36 3.66
CA TYR A 12 10.11 -2.49 4.59
C TYR A 12 9.69 -3.75 3.81
N ALA A 13 10.68 -4.53 3.39
CA ALA A 13 10.50 -5.85 2.82
C ALA A 13 10.30 -6.82 3.98
N GLU A 14 9.09 -7.39 4.10
CA GLU A 14 8.88 -8.54 4.96
C GLU A 14 9.72 -9.72 4.41
N PRO A 15 10.40 -10.49 5.28
CA PRO A 15 11.56 -11.33 4.92
C PRO A 15 11.30 -12.58 4.06
N TRP A 16 10.12 -12.76 3.46
CA TRP A 16 9.77 -13.96 2.67
C TRP A 16 9.55 -13.71 1.17
N ASN A 17 9.85 -12.52 0.65
CA ASN A 17 9.76 -12.24 -0.80
C ASN A 17 11.06 -11.62 -1.32
N VAL A 18 12.13 -12.42 -1.43
CA VAL A 18 13.32 -12.05 -2.22
C VAL A 18 13.07 -12.44 -3.68
N ALA A 19 12.04 -11.83 -4.29
CA ALA A 19 11.89 -11.78 -5.72
C ALA A 19 12.26 -10.35 -6.14
N ARG A 20 13.48 -10.20 -6.68
CA ARG A 20 14.04 -9.02 -7.36
C ARG A 20 13.34 -7.71 -7.00
N SER A 21 13.92 -6.94 -6.08
CA SER A 21 13.51 -5.55 -5.88
C SER A 21 13.37 -4.89 -7.25
N PRO A 22 12.16 -4.49 -7.67
CA PRO A 22 12.00 -3.84 -8.95
C PRO A 22 12.86 -2.58 -8.89
N LEU A 23 13.69 -2.35 -9.91
CA LEU A 23 14.47 -1.13 -10.02
C LEU A 23 13.50 0.05 -10.04
N LEU A 24 13.23 0.62 -8.87
CA LEU A 24 12.36 1.78 -8.71
C LEU A 24 13.21 3.03 -8.86
N ILE A 25 13.08 3.67 -10.01
CA ILE A 25 13.67 4.99 -10.25
C ILE A 25 12.57 6.02 -10.04
N ALA A 26 12.78 6.93 -9.10
CA ALA A 26 11.89 8.05 -8.83
C ALA A 26 12.54 9.36 -9.24
N THR A 27 11.88 10.13 -10.09
CA THR A 27 12.23 11.54 -10.36
C THR A 27 11.07 12.44 -9.93
N SER A 28 11.35 13.66 -9.50
CA SER A 28 10.30 14.58 -9.06
C SER A 28 10.63 16.03 -9.39
N ASP A 29 9.58 16.81 -9.61
CA ASP A 29 9.63 18.28 -9.62
C ASP A 29 8.70 18.80 -8.53
N LEU A 30 9.27 19.57 -7.60
CA LEU A 30 8.61 20.12 -6.42
C LEU A 30 8.63 21.66 -6.40
N ARG A 31 9.12 22.29 -7.49
CA ARG A 31 9.38 23.74 -7.54
C ARG A 31 8.10 24.54 -7.53
N ASP A 32 7.12 24.10 -8.29
CA ASP A 32 5.77 24.64 -8.31
C ASP A 32 4.86 23.70 -7.52
N ARG A 33 4.20 24.22 -6.49
CA ARG A 33 3.34 23.41 -5.60
C ARG A 33 2.03 23.02 -6.25
N ASP A 34 1.56 23.79 -7.22
CA ASP A 34 0.31 23.56 -7.93
C ASP A 34 0.51 22.64 -9.14
N ALA A 35 1.77 22.51 -9.60
CA ALA A 35 2.17 21.63 -10.70
C ALA A 35 3.13 20.50 -10.28
N ALA A 36 3.35 20.28 -8.98
CA ALA A 36 4.33 19.30 -8.49
C ALA A 36 3.97 17.88 -8.92
N TRP A 37 5.00 17.09 -9.26
CA TRP A 37 4.82 15.71 -9.70
C TRP A 37 6.01 14.81 -9.35
N MET A 38 5.78 13.51 -9.37
CA MET A 38 6.78 12.46 -9.25
C MET A 38 6.56 11.40 -10.33
N ARG A 39 7.61 10.96 -11.00
CA ARG A 39 7.59 9.84 -11.94
C ARG A 39 8.26 8.64 -11.31
N LEU A 40 7.53 7.54 -11.28
CA LEU A 40 8.00 6.24 -10.84
C LEU A 40 8.22 5.36 -12.06
N THR A 41 9.43 4.84 -12.23
CA THR A 41 9.75 3.84 -13.24
C THR A 41 10.19 2.57 -12.55
N TYR A 42 9.55 1.44 -12.88
CA TYR A 42 9.77 0.17 -12.20
C TYR A 42 9.49 -1.01 -13.13
N ASP A 43 10.13 -2.13 -12.86
CA ASP A 43 9.92 -3.36 -13.61
C ASP A 43 8.89 -4.24 -12.86
N VAL A 44 7.85 -4.69 -13.56
CA VAL A 44 6.77 -5.53 -13.01
C VAL A 44 6.31 -6.52 -14.08
N ASP A 45 6.13 -7.78 -13.71
CA ASP A 45 5.72 -8.89 -14.60
C ASP A 45 6.56 -8.99 -15.89
N GLY A 46 7.88 -8.74 -15.79
CA GLY A 46 8.81 -8.79 -16.92
C GLY A 46 8.77 -7.58 -17.86
N GLY A 47 7.98 -6.54 -17.54
CA GLY A 47 7.91 -5.30 -18.31
C GLY A 47 8.27 -4.05 -17.50
N ARG A 48 8.82 -3.04 -18.16
CA ARG A 48 9.08 -1.73 -17.56
C ARG A 48 7.86 -0.82 -17.65
N VAL A 49 7.44 -0.28 -16.51
CA VAL A 49 6.33 0.68 -16.41
C VAL A 49 6.87 2.03 -15.97
N SER A 50 6.39 3.11 -16.58
CA SER A 50 6.65 4.48 -16.13
C SER A 50 5.32 5.17 -15.83
N LEU A 51 5.20 5.72 -14.63
CA LEU A 51 3.96 6.28 -14.08
C LEU A 51 4.25 7.65 -13.50
N GLN A 52 3.51 8.67 -13.96
CA GLN A 52 3.56 10.02 -13.39
C GLN A 52 2.43 10.20 -12.37
N ILE A 53 2.78 10.73 -11.20
CA ILE A 53 1.91 10.94 -10.05
C ILE A 53 1.95 12.41 -9.67
N GLY A 54 0.79 13.04 -9.56
CA GLY A 54 0.70 14.41 -9.06
C GLY A 54 1.01 14.47 -7.57
N LEU A 55 1.61 15.57 -7.14
CA LEU A 55 1.84 15.88 -5.73
C LEU A 55 1.03 17.11 -5.34
N THR A 56 0.59 17.15 -4.09
CA THR A 56 -0.13 18.31 -3.56
C THR A 56 0.27 18.54 -2.12
N THR A 57 0.01 19.74 -1.60
CA THR A 57 0.34 20.10 -0.22
C THR A 57 -0.88 20.50 0.58
N THR A 58 -0.78 20.34 1.90
CA THR A 58 -1.69 20.97 2.85
C THR A 58 -0.86 21.71 3.89
N ALA A 59 -1.29 22.91 4.26
CA ALA A 59 -0.76 23.63 5.42
C ALA A 59 -1.35 23.01 6.70
N PRO A 60 -0.54 22.44 7.61
CA PRO A 60 -1.00 22.00 8.91
C PRO A 60 -1.23 23.20 9.85
N ASN A 61 -2.07 23.02 10.87
CA ASN A 61 -2.36 24.06 11.88
C ASN A 61 -1.12 24.55 12.63
N TYR A 62 -0.08 23.72 12.77
CA TYR A 62 1.16 24.04 13.47
C TYR A 62 2.28 24.52 12.52
N GLY A 63 1.91 24.97 11.31
CA GLY A 63 2.85 25.43 10.30
C GLY A 63 3.52 24.31 9.48
N GLY A 64 4.30 24.71 8.48
CA GLY A 64 4.97 23.81 7.53
C GLY A 64 4.09 23.39 6.35
N LEU A 65 4.61 22.46 5.55
CA LEU A 65 3.89 21.87 4.42
C LEU A 65 3.93 20.37 4.51
N ARG A 66 2.76 19.75 4.39
CA ARG A 66 2.64 18.30 4.26
C ARG A 66 2.38 17.95 2.81
N TRP A 67 3.32 17.25 2.20
CA TRP A 67 3.19 16.69 0.86
C TRP A 67 2.33 15.43 0.86
N TRP A 68 1.57 15.28 -0.22
CA TRP A 68 0.69 14.17 -0.48
C TRP A 68 0.79 13.73 -1.93
N PHE A 69 0.61 12.43 -2.16
CA PHE A 69 0.45 11.88 -3.50
C PHE A 69 -1.00 11.97 -3.96
N ARG A 70 -1.20 12.16 -5.26
CA ARG A 70 -2.49 12.00 -5.95
C ARG A 70 -2.57 10.58 -6.49
N CYS A 71 -3.44 9.76 -5.93
CA CYS A 71 -3.63 8.38 -6.36
C CYS A 71 -4.09 8.34 -7.82
N PRO A 72 -3.39 7.63 -8.73
CA PRO A 72 -3.77 7.59 -10.14
C PRO A 72 -4.99 6.69 -10.39
N LEU A 73 -5.21 5.69 -9.52
CA LEU A 73 -6.26 4.67 -9.71
C LEU A 73 -7.62 5.03 -9.11
N ARG A 74 -7.71 6.12 -8.33
CA ARG A 74 -8.94 6.48 -7.62
C ARG A 74 -9.07 7.98 -7.53
N GLN A 75 -10.23 8.49 -7.91
CA GLN A 75 -10.52 9.92 -7.84
C GLN A 75 -10.87 10.35 -6.40
N GLY A 76 -10.51 11.58 -6.09
CA GLY A 76 -10.91 12.32 -4.91
C GLY A 76 -12.15 13.17 -5.18
N PRO A 77 -12.63 13.88 -4.14
CA PRO A 77 -13.83 14.74 -4.24
C PRO A 77 -13.64 15.94 -5.16
N ASP A 78 -12.41 16.32 -5.47
CA ASP A 78 -12.02 17.42 -6.35
C ASP A 78 -11.90 17.01 -7.83
N GLY A 79 -12.35 15.80 -8.19
CA GLY A 79 -12.23 15.26 -9.55
C GLY A 79 -10.80 14.86 -9.96
N LEU A 80 -9.82 15.11 -9.10
CA LEU A 80 -8.43 14.71 -9.26
C LEU A 80 -8.15 13.37 -8.59
N GLY A 81 -6.90 12.91 -8.57
CA GLY A 81 -6.52 11.71 -7.81
C GLY A 81 -6.75 11.87 -6.29
N LEU A 82 -7.17 10.81 -5.63
CA LEU A 82 -7.38 10.79 -4.18
C LEU A 82 -6.06 11.12 -3.46
N ARG A 83 -6.10 12.08 -2.54
CA ARG A 83 -4.94 12.50 -1.76
C ARG A 83 -4.55 11.42 -0.75
N VAL A 84 -3.33 10.87 -0.86
CA VAL A 84 -2.84 9.79 0.01
C VAL A 84 -1.39 9.99 0.43
N GLY A 85 -1.06 9.51 1.63
CA GLY A 85 0.31 9.63 2.18
C GLY A 85 1.26 8.54 1.68
N LYS A 86 0.73 7.42 1.19
CA LYS A 86 1.51 6.28 0.67
C LYS A 86 0.79 5.66 -0.51
N LEU A 87 1.57 5.21 -1.49
CA LEU A 87 1.12 4.38 -2.61
C LEU A 87 1.69 2.98 -2.45
N TYR A 88 0.90 1.98 -2.85
CA TYR A 88 1.20 0.56 -2.75
C TYR A 88 1.23 -0.07 -4.13
N LEU A 89 2.17 -0.97 -4.34
CA LEU A 89 2.22 -1.88 -5.49
C LEU A 89 2.11 -3.31 -4.92
N PRO A 90 0.88 -3.82 -4.68
CA PRO A 90 0.70 -5.16 -4.14
C PRO A 90 1.12 -6.22 -5.17
N PRO A 91 1.46 -7.44 -4.72
CA PRO A 91 1.71 -8.56 -5.62
C PRO A 91 0.53 -8.75 -6.59
N HIS A 92 0.82 -9.00 -7.87
CA HIS A 92 -0.15 -9.11 -8.97
C HIS A 92 -0.84 -7.80 -9.38
N SER A 93 -0.42 -6.65 -8.86
CA SER A 93 -0.80 -5.34 -9.42
C SER A 93 0.33 -4.78 -10.26
N ARG A 94 -0.04 -4.23 -11.42
CA ARG A 94 0.87 -3.53 -12.32
C ARG A 94 1.04 -2.05 -11.99
N TRP A 95 0.19 -1.48 -11.13
CA TRP A 95 0.10 -0.04 -10.91
C TRP A 95 0.17 0.34 -9.43
N PHE A 96 0.91 1.40 -9.13
CA PHE A 96 0.88 2.04 -7.82
C PHE A 96 -0.48 2.66 -7.56
N GLY A 97 -1.04 2.38 -6.38
CA GLY A 97 -2.36 2.86 -5.99
C GLY A 97 -2.49 3.11 -4.50
N SER A 98 -3.54 3.82 -4.11
CA SER A 98 -3.90 3.94 -2.71
C SER A 98 -4.32 2.59 -2.13
N ARG A 99 -4.25 2.46 -0.80
CA ARG A 99 -4.78 1.31 -0.07
C ARG A 99 -6.23 1.00 -0.44
N ALA A 100 -7.05 2.04 -0.57
CA ALA A 100 -8.46 1.93 -0.95
C ALA A 100 -8.65 1.51 -2.42
N ALA A 101 -7.74 1.91 -3.32
CA ALA A 101 -7.80 1.49 -4.72
C ALA A 101 -7.50 -0.02 -4.89
N HIS A 102 -6.66 -0.57 -4.02
CA HIS A 102 -6.26 -1.99 -4.05
C HIS A 102 -7.04 -2.87 -3.06
N ASP A 103 -8.10 -2.34 -2.46
CA ASP A 103 -8.88 -2.99 -1.39
C ASP A 103 -8.02 -3.70 -0.32
N LEU A 104 -6.88 -3.09 0.01
CA LEU A 104 -5.93 -3.66 0.95
C LEU A 104 -6.48 -3.45 2.37
N THR A 105 -7.35 -4.34 2.82
CA THR A 105 -7.75 -4.41 4.23
C THR A 105 -6.59 -4.90 5.10
N TYR A 106 -6.59 -4.57 6.40
CA TYR A 106 -5.44 -4.85 7.27
C TYR A 106 -5.31 -6.36 7.46
N ARG A 107 -4.08 -6.90 7.48
CA ARG A 107 -3.81 -8.34 7.56
C ARG A 107 -4.52 -8.98 8.77
N SER A 108 -4.55 -8.31 9.93
CA SER A 108 -5.29 -8.80 11.11
C SER A 108 -6.81 -8.96 10.89
N SER A 109 -7.42 -8.16 10.01
CA SER A 109 -8.83 -8.31 9.64
C SER A 109 -9.05 -9.50 8.70
N GLN A 110 -8.10 -9.79 7.81
CA GLN A 110 -8.14 -10.94 6.90
C GLN A 110 -7.88 -12.27 7.64
N GLU A 111 -6.88 -12.30 8.53
CA GLU A 111 -6.57 -13.46 9.38
C GLU A 111 -7.74 -13.84 10.30
N SER A 112 -8.45 -12.83 10.83
CA SER A 112 -9.62 -13.08 11.66
C SER A 112 -10.74 -13.80 10.90
N ARG A 113 -10.84 -13.64 9.58
CA ARG A 113 -11.89 -14.23 8.73
C ARG A 113 -11.52 -15.61 8.19
N GLN A 114 -10.25 -15.83 7.87
CA GLN A 114 -9.76 -17.10 7.28
C GLN A 114 -9.98 -18.31 8.20
N GLY A 115 -10.08 -18.13 9.52
CA GLY A 115 -10.38 -19.20 10.47
C GLY A 115 -11.86 -19.42 10.77
N GLN A 116 -12.73 -18.44 10.53
CA GLN A 116 -14.12 -18.47 11.00
C GLN A 116 -14.96 -19.58 10.34
N GLY A 117 -14.75 -19.84 9.05
CA GLY A 117 -15.49 -20.88 8.34
C GLY A 117 -15.18 -22.29 8.88
N LEU A 118 -13.90 -22.58 9.09
CA LEU A 118 -13.44 -23.85 9.63
C LEU A 118 -13.78 -24.00 11.11
N ASP A 119 -13.56 -22.95 11.92
CA ASP A 119 -13.86 -22.97 13.35
C ASP A 119 -15.37 -23.18 13.57
N ARG A 120 -16.23 -22.54 12.75
CA ARG A 120 -17.69 -22.73 12.78
C ARG A 120 -18.10 -24.14 12.37
N TRP A 121 -17.50 -24.68 11.31
CA TRP A 121 -17.78 -26.05 10.88
C TRP A 121 -17.38 -27.07 11.94
N LEU A 122 -16.19 -26.94 12.53
CA LEU A 122 -15.70 -27.79 13.61
C LEU A 122 -16.59 -27.70 14.86
N ALA A 123 -16.96 -26.47 15.25
CA ALA A 123 -17.85 -26.22 16.38
C ALA A 123 -19.21 -26.92 16.20
N ALA A 124 -19.82 -26.80 15.01
CA ALA A 124 -21.08 -27.48 14.71
C ALA A 124 -20.95 -29.01 14.69
N ARG A 125 -19.84 -29.54 14.17
CA ARG A 125 -19.56 -30.98 14.10
C ARG A 125 -19.33 -31.61 15.48
N LEU A 126 -18.64 -30.88 16.37
CA LEU A 126 -18.23 -31.33 17.69
C LEU A 126 -19.22 -30.94 18.80
N GLY A 127 -20.28 -30.19 18.47
CA GLY A 127 -21.28 -29.73 19.43
C GLY A 127 -20.75 -28.72 20.45
N CYS A 128 -19.69 -27.99 20.12
CA CYS A 128 -19.03 -27.02 21.00
C CYS A 128 -19.09 -25.61 20.42
N ARG A 129 -18.66 -24.58 21.20
CA ARG A 129 -18.74 -23.19 20.74
C ARG A 129 -17.50 -22.82 19.93
N GLU A 130 -17.64 -21.96 18.93
CA GLU A 130 -16.53 -21.52 18.04
C GLU A 130 -15.33 -20.96 18.82
N LYS A 131 -15.59 -20.32 19.96
CA LYS A 131 -14.55 -19.81 20.88
C LYS A 131 -13.66 -20.91 21.47
N ASP A 132 -14.21 -22.10 21.71
CA ASP A 132 -13.51 -23.23 22.34
C ASP A 132 -12.54 -23.85 21.31
N ILE A 133 -12.98 -23.98 20.05
CA ILE A 133 -12.13 -24.40 18.92
C ILE A 133 -10.99 -23.41 18.67
N ARG A 134 -11.28 -22.10 18.73
CA ARG A 134 -10.27 -21.06 18.52
C ARG A 134 -9.19 -21.06 19.61
N GLN A 135 -9.54 -21.41 20.86
CA GLN A 135 -8.55 -21.54 21.94
C GLN A 135 -7.67 -22.78 21.78
N LEU A 136 -8.23 -23.91 21.32
CA LEU A 136 -7.47 -25.13 21.05
C LEU A 136 -6.40 -24.91 19.97
N ARG A 137 -6.72 -24.16 18.89
CA ARG A 137 -5.73 -23.80 17.84
C ARG A 137 -4.61 -22.88 18.31
N LYS A 138 -4.82 -22.11 19.38
CA LYS A 138 -3.83 -21.16 19.91
C LYS A 138 -2.90 -21.77 20.96
N ARG A 139 -3.17 -23.01 21.40
CA ARG A 139 -2.32 -23.71 22.35
C ARG A 139 -1.17 -24.35 21.58
N PRO A 140 0.11 -24.01 21.86
CA PRO A 140 1.22 -24.73 21.27
C PRO A 140 1.19 -26.20 21.76
N PRO A 141 1.77 -27.14 20.98
CA PRO A 141 1.78 -28.56 21.33
C PRO A 141 2.46 -28.82 22.69
#